data_AF-A0A2I0T460-F1
#
_entry.id   AF-A0A2I0T460-F1
#
_cell.length_a   1.000
_cell.length_b   1.000
_cell.length_c   1.000
_cell.angle_alpha   90.00
_cell.angle_beta   90.00
_cell.angle_gamma   90.00
#
_symmetry.space_group_name_H-M   'P 1'
#
loop_
_entity.id
_entity.type
_entity.pdbx_description
1 polymer ?
#
loop_
_entity_poly.entity_id
_entity_poly.type
_entity_poly.pdbx_seq_one_letter_code
_entity_poly.pdbx_strand_id
1 'polypeptide(L)'
;MNWSRRQLSGMLQLTLPMWFFSFPLAAECKPQFAFMWRGVQYTWNRLPQWWKHSPTICHGLIQNALEKHDAPEHLQYIDDIIVWGNKAEEVFEKGKRIIQILLKAGFAIEKSKVKGPAQEIHFLGIKWQNGHCDVPMDVL
;
A
#
# COMPACT_ATOMS: atom_id res chain seq x y z
N MET A 1 -18.80 -12.85 7.66
CA MET A 1 -18.63 -12.08 8.91
C MET A 1 -19.67 -10.97 8.94
N ASN A 2 -20.52 -10.94 9.97
CA ASN A 2 -21.53 -9.91 10.19
C ASN A 2 -20.86 -8.73 10.91
N TRP A 3 -20.77 -7.59 10.22
CA TRP A 3 -20.19 -6.36 10.77
C TRP A 3 -21.34 -5.44 11.20
N SER A 4 -21.45 -5.22 12.52
CA SER A 4 -22.52 -4.43 13.15
C SER A 4 -22.44 -2.95 12.75
N ARG A 5 -23.58 -2.39 12.35
CA ARG A 5 -23.77 -0.97 12.02
C ARG A 5 -23.93 -0.17 13.30
N ARG A 6 -22.96 0.70 13.61
CA ARG A 6 -23.08 1.97 14.37
C ARG A 6 -21.67 2.47 14.73
N GLN A 7 -21.17 3.50 14.04
CA GLN A 7 -20.59 4.74 14.62
C GLN A 7 -19.95 5.63 13.56
N LEU A 8 -19.99 6.93 13.88
CA LEU A 8 -19.58 8.10 13.10
C LEU A 8 -18.05 8.14 12.92
N SER A 9 -17.63 8.53 11.72
CA SER A 9 -16.26 8.63 11.18
C SER A 9 -15.40 7.38 11.31
N GLY A 10 -14.77 6.97 10.20
CA GLY A 10 -13.95 5.77 10.18
C GLY A 10 -12.80 5.90 9.20
N MET A 11 -11.72 5.20 9.50
CA MET A 11 -10.56 5.07 8.63
C MET A 11 -10.33 3.58 8.37
N LEU A 12 -9.96 3.26 7.13
CA LEU A 12 -9.59 1.92 6.71
C LEU A 12 -8.20 1.98 6.10
N GLN A 13 -7.30 1.17 6.64
CA GLN A 13 -5.95 1.00 6.13
C GLN A 13 -5.84 -0.29 5.34
N LEU A 14 -5.21 -0.19 4.17
CA LEU A 14 -4.89 -1.28 3.26
C LEU A 14 -3.37 -1.29 3.08
N THR A 15 -2.70 -2.34 3.55
CA THR A 15 -1.28 -2.54 3.27
C THR A 15 -1.13 -3.60 2.19
N LEU A 16 -0.49 -3.25 1.07
CA LEU A 16 -0.16 -4.20 0.03
C LEU A 16 1.06 -5.02 0.46
N PRO A 17 1.10 -6.33 0.18
CA PRO A 17 2.36 -7.06 0.32
C PRO A 17 3.38 -6.44 -0.65
N MET A 18 4.54 -6.04 -0.13
CA MET A 18 5.63 -5.54 -0.98
C MET A 18 5.98 -6.57 -2.04
N TRP A 19 5.71 -6.23 -3.29
CA TRP A 19 5.64 -7.14 -4.44
C TRP A 19 6.75 -6.86 -5.47
N PHE A 20 7.91 -6.39 -5.00
CA PHE A 20 9.05 -6.02 -5.84
C PHE A 20 9.39 -7.12 -6.86
N PHE A 21 9.36 -8.38 -6.43
CA PHE A 21 9.67 -9.53 -7.27
C PHE A 21 8.65 -9.81 -8.39
N SER A 22 7.51 -9.13 -8.41
CA SER A 22 6.53 -9.24 -9.48
C SER A 22 6.92 -8.42 -10.72
N PHE A 23 7.80 -7.42 -10.58
CA PHE A 23 8.15 -6.51 -11.66
C PHE A 23 9.38 -6.97 -12.44
N PRO A 24 9.27 -7.15 -13.77
CA PRO A 24 10.43 -7.46 -14.60
C PRO A 24 11.42 -6.30 -14.57
N LEU A 25 12.69 -6.64 -14.39
CA LEU A 25 13.77 -5.70 -14.59
C LEU A 25 14.09 -5.62 -16.09
N ALA A 26 14.26 -4.41 -16.61
CA ALA A 26 14.69 -4.18 -17.99
C ALA A 26 16.01 -4.92 -18.27
N ALA A 27 16.16 -5.48 -19.47
CA ALA A 27 17.31 -6.34 -19.79
C ALA A 27 18.63 -5.58 -19.65
N GLU A 28 18.64 -4.31 -20.07
CA GLU A 28 19.78 -3.39 -19.99
C GLU A 28 20.19 -3.09 -18.54
N CYS A 29 19.26 -3.18 -17.58
CA CYS A 29 19.53 -2.92 -16.17
C CYS A 29 20.09 -4.14 -15.43
N LYS A 30 19.85 -5.37 -15.91
CA LYS A 30 20.26 -6.60 -15.20
C LYS A 30 21.74 -6.65 -14.81
N PRO A 31 22.70 -6.21 -15.64
CA PRO A 31 24.11 -6.23 -15.24
C PRO A 31 24.42 -5.39 -13.99
N GLN A 32 23.63 -4.34 -13.72
CA GLN A 32 23.82 -3.46 -12.56
C GLN A 32 23.45 -4.12 -11.23
N PHE A 33 22.66 -5.19 -11.28
CA PHE A 33 22.21 -5.96 -10.13
C PHE A 33 22.90 -7.33 -10.05
N ALA A 34 24.07 -7.47 -10.67
CA ALA A 34 24.86 -8.67 -10.57
C ALA A 34 25.48 -8.83 -9.17
N PHE A 35 25.52 -10.06 -8.67
CA PHE A 35 26.21 -10.42 -7.43
C PHE A 35 26.89 -11.77 -7.56
N MET A 36 27.93 -12.02 -6.76
CA MET A 36 28.63 -13.30 -6.74
C MET A 36 28.16 -14.17 -5.58
N TRP A 37 27.99 -15.45 -5.85
CA TRP A 37 27.75 -16.47 -4.83
C TRP A 37 28.50 -17.75 -5.18
N ARG A 38 29.40 -18.19 -4.30
CA ARG A 38 30.23 -19.40 -4.48
C ARG A 38 30.98 -19.45 -5.82
N GLY A 39 31.54 -18.31 -6.25
CA GLY A 39 32.28 -18.20 -7.51
C GLY A 39 31.40 -18.15 -8.77
N VAL A 40 30.07 -18.15 -8.64
CA VAL A 40 29.14 -18.01 -9.75
C VAL A 40 28.47 -16.63 -9.70
N GLN A 41 28.40 -15.95 -10.84
CA GLN A 41 27.70 -14.67 -10.96
C GLN A 41 26.21 -14.90 -11.21
N TYR A 42 25.38 -14.24 -10.40
CA TYR A 42 23.93 -14.20 -10.54
C TYR A 42 23.49 -12.77 -10.82
N THR A 43 22.29 -12.61 -11.35
CA THR A 43 21.63 -11.30 -11.49
C THR A 43 20.14 -11.44 -11.18
N TRP A 44 19.54 -10.34 -10.75
CA TRP A 44 18.10 -10.27 -10.51
C TRP A 44 17.34 -10.16 -11.84
N ASN A 45 16.32 -11.00 -12.02
CA ASN A 45 15.38 -10.92 -13.15
C ASN A 45 14.17 -10.03 -12.87
N ARG A 46 14.05 -9.56 -11.62
CA ARG A 46 12.93 -8.81 -11.09
C ARG A 46 13.46 -7.70 -10.20
N LEU A 47 12.63 -6.70 -9.91
CA LEU A 47 13.02 -5.58 -9.06
C LEU A 47 13.47 -6.09 -7.68
N PRO A 48 14.72 -5.84 -7.25
CA PRO A 48 15.22 -6.33 -5.98
C PRO A 48 14.67 -5.49 -4.82
N GLN A 49 14.29 -6.16 -3.73
CA GLN A 49 13.73 -5.53 -2.53
C GLN A 49 14.66 -4.47 -1.91
N TRP A 50 15.97 -4.72 -1.93
CA TRP A 50 16.96 -3.88 -1.23
C TRP A 50 17.45 -2.68 -2.03
N TRP A 51 16.92 -2.45 -3.23
CA TRP A 51 17.32 -1.30 -4.03
C TRP A 51 16.54 -0.05 -3.62
N LYS A 52 17.26 1.04 -3.37
CA LYS A 52 16.72 2.29 -2.81
C LYS A 52 15.56 2.90 -3.62
N HIS A 53 15.50 2.64 -4.92
CA HIS A 53 14.45 3.17 -5.79
C HIS A 53 13.26 2.22 -5.97
N SER A 54 13.35 0.97 -5.48
CA SER A 54 12.26 0.01 -5.57
C SER A 54 10.97 0.52 -4.92
N PRO A 55 11.00 1.12 -3.70
CA PRO A 55 9.79 1.68 -3.10
C PRO A 55 9.16 2.80 -3.93
N THR A 56 9.98 3.70 -4.49
CA THR A 56 9.51 4.81 -5.33
C THR A 56 8.85 4.31 -6.62
N ILE A 57 9.43 3.29 -7.27
CA ILE A 57 8.85 2.68 -8.47
C ILE A 57 7.52 2.00 -8.14
N CYS A 58 7.47 1.22 -7.06
CA CYS A 58 6.24 0.58 -6.60
C CYS A 58 5.15 1.60 -6.27
N HIS A 59 5.51 2.68 -5.56
CA HIS A 59 4.60 3.77 -5.23
C HIS A 59 3.95 4.34 -6.49
N GLY A 60 4.76 4.71 -7.49
CA GLY A 60 4.26 5.26 -8.76
C GLY A 60 3.39 4.28 -9.54
N LEU A 61 3.67 2.97 -9.49
CA LEU A 61 2.85 1.97 -10.17
C LEU A 61 1.47 1.79 -9.50
N ILE A 62 1.42 1.80 -8.17
CA ILE A 62 0.16 1.80 -7.42
C ILE A 62 -0.61 3.09 -7.74
N GLN A 63 0.04 4.24 -7.66
CA GLN A 63 -0.57 5.55 -7.92
C GLN A 63 -1.19 5.59 -9.32
N ASN A 64 -0.44 5.19 -10.36
CA ASN A 64 -0.94 5.13 -11.73
C ASN A 64 -2.17 4.23 -11.88
N ALA A 65 -2.22 3.10 -11.16
CA ALA A 65 -3.37 2.21 -11.18
C ALA A 65 -4.60 2.84 -10.51
N LEU A 66 -4.40 3.56 -9.41
CA LEU A 66 -5.46 4.27 -8.69
C LEU A 66 -6.01 5.44 -9.53
N GLU A 67 -5.13 6.25 -10.13
CA GLU A 67 -5.52 7.37 -10.99
C GLU A 67 -6.25 6.92 -12.25
N LYS A 68 -5.74 5.89 -12.95
CA LYS A 68 -6.34 5.39 -14.19
C LYS A 68 -7.78 4.86 -14.02
N HIS A 69 -8.16 4.48 -12.80
CA HIS A 69 -9.44 3.85 -12.51
C HIS A 69 -10.32 4.68 -11.56
N ASP A 70 -10.06 5.99 -11.49
CA ASP A 70 -10.82 6.96 -10.70
C ASP A 70 -11.01 6.50 -9.26
N ALA A 71 -9.89 6.20 -8.59
CA ALA A 71 -9.89 5.83 -7.19
C ALA A 71 -10.57 6.90 -6.33
N PRO A 72 -11.35 6.50 -5.31
CA PRO A 72 -11.92 7.45 -4.35
C PRO A 72 -10.80 8.19 -3.60
N GLU A 73 -11.14 9.28 -2.93
CA GLU A 73 -10.22 10.01 -2.06
C GLU A 73 -9.49 9.08 -1.09
N HIS A 74 -8.15 9.15 -1.12
CA HIS A 74 -7.25 8.31 -0.35
C HIS A 74 -5.91 9.02 -0.15
N LEU A 75 -5.12 8.52 0.80
CA LEU A 75 -3.72 8.88 0.97
C LEU A 75 -2.89 7.60 0.80
N GLN A 76 -1.81 7.70 0.04
CA GLN A 76 -0.93 6.59 -0.27
C GLN A 76 0.50 6.92 0.18
N TYR A 77 1.14 5.97 0.85
CA TYR A 77 2.57 5.98 1.12
C TYR A 77 3.15 4.62 0.77
N ILE A 78 3.97 4.56 -0.29
CA ILE A 78 4.53 3.32 -0.84
C ILE A 78 3.41 2.27 -1.04
N ASP A 79 3.32 1.27 -0.16
CA ASP A 79 2.39 0.13 -0.15
C ASP A 79 1.23 0.28 0.85
N ASP A 80 1.27 1.30 1.70
CA ASP A 80 0.23 1.65 2.66
C ASP A 80 -0.76 2.65 2.06
N ILE A 81 -2.05 2.31 2.06
CA ILE A 81 -3.15 3.15 1.58
C ILE A 81 -4.15 3.33 2.71
N ILE A 82 -4.66 4.55 2.87
CA ILE A 82 -5.66 4.89 3.86
C ILE A 82 -6.83 5.60 3.18
N VAL A 83 -8.05 5.22 3.56
CA VAL A 83 -9.30 5.88 3.16
C VAL A 83 -10.07 6.29 4.39
N TRP A 84 -10.81 7.40 4.29
CA TRP A 84 -11.59 7.98 5.38
C TRP A 84 -12.96 8.44 4.89
N GLY A 85 -13.83 8.74 5.85
CA GLY A 85 -15.20 9.19 5.60
C GLY A 85 -15.98 9.35 6.89
N ASN A 86 -17.16 9.96 6.78
CA ASN A 86 -18.00 10.29 7.95
C ASN A 86 -18.86 9.11 8.41
N LYS A 87 -19.06 8.11 7.54
CA LYS A 87 -19.84 6.91 7.83
C LYS A 87 -19.00 5.67 7.56
N ALA A 88 -19.09 4.67 8.44
CA ALA A 88 -18.38 3.42 8.27
C ALA A 88 -18.73 2.72 6.94
N GLU A 89 -19.99 2.81 6.48
CA GLU A 89 -20.42 2.25 5.21
C GLU A 89 -19.73 2.94 4.01
N GLU A 90 -19.56 4.25 4.05
CA GLU A 90 -18.87 5.02 3.00
C GLU A 90 -17.39 4.59 2.91
N VAL A 91 -16.71 4.54 4.06
CA VAL A 91 -15.30 4.13 4.17
C VAL A 91 -15.12 2.72 3.64
N PHE A 92 -16.06 1.83 3.94
CA PHE A 92 -16.03 0.45 3.48
C PHE A 92 -16.20 0.34 1.96
N GLU A 93 -17.13 1.10 1.36
CA GLU A 93 -17.31 1.11 -0.09
C GLU A 93 -16.10 1.75 -0.80
N LYS A 94 -15.51 2.82 -0.25
CA LYS A 94 -14.24 3.37 -0.75
C LYS A 94 -13.12 2.31 -0.71
N GLY A 95 -12.96 1.62 0.41
CA GLY A 95 -11.97 0.56 0.59
C GLY A 95 -12.15 -0.60 -0.39
N LYS A 96 -13.38 -1.08 -0.58
CA LYS A 96 -13.70 -2.10 -1.60
C LYS A 96 -13.34 -1.62 -2.99
N ARG A 97 -13.63 -0.37 -3.32
CA ARG A 97 -13.33 0.20 -4.64
C ARG A 97 -11.82 0.23 -4.89
N ILE A 98 -11.02 0.67 -3.91
CA ILE A 98 -9.55 0.62 -3.98
C ILE A 98 -9.07 -0.83 -4.22
N ILE A 99 -9.54 -1.79 -3.40
CA ILE A 99 -9.17 -3.20 -3.55
C ILE A 99 -9.51 -3.72 -4.97
N GLN A 100 -10.69 -3.40 -5.48
CA GLN A 100 -11.10 -3.82 -6.83
C GLN A 100 -10.20 -3.23 -7.92
N ILE A 101 -9.81 -1.96 -7.79
CA ILE A 101 -8.90 -1.30 -8.73
C ILE A 101 -7.55 -2.01 -8.74
N LEU A 102 -6.98 -2.24 -7.55
CA LEU A 102 -5.68 -2.89 -7.39
C LEU A 102 -5.70 -4.33 -7.94
N LEU A 103 -6.74 -5.11 -7.62
CA LEU A 103 -6.89 -6.47 -8.17
C LEU A 103 -7.01 -6.46 -9.69
N LYS A 104 -7.76 -5.52 -10.28
CA LYS A 104 -7.88 -5.38 -11.74
C LYS A 104 -6.55 -5.00 -12.40
N ALA A 105 -5.73 -4.21 -11.71
CA ALA A 105 -4.40 -3.84 -12.17
C ALA A 105 -3.33 -4.93 -11.91
N GLY A 106 -3.72 -6.09 -11.36
CA GLY A 106 -2.85 -7.25 -11.17
C GLY A 106 -2.08 -7.27 -9.85
N PHE A 107 -2.43 -6.39 -8.90
CA PHE A 107 -1.81 -6.35 -7.59
C PHE A 107 -2.41 -7.42 -6.67
N ALA A 108 -1.57 -8.04 -5.85
CA ALA A 108 -2.02 -8.92 -4.78
C ALA A 108 -2.45 -8.10 -3.56
N ILE A 109 -3.48 -8.57 -2.85
CA ILE A 109 -3.97 -7.97 -1.61
C ILE A 109 -3.98 -9.03 -0.51
N GLU A 110 -3.34 -8.72 0.61
CA GLU A 110 -3.32 -9.58 1.78
C GLU A 110 -4.45 -9.19 2.74
N LYS A 111 -5.52 -9.99 2.77
CA LYS A 111 -6.74 -9.66 3.55
C LYS A 111 -6.48 -9.48 5.05
N SER A 112 -5.51 -10.21 5.61
CA SER A 112 -5.07 -10.10 7.01
C SER A 112 -4.47 -8.73 7.35
N LYS A 113 -4.02 -7.96 6.36
CA LYS A 113 -3.43 -6.63 6.54
C LYS A 113 -4.40 -5.48 6.31
N VAL A 114 -5.66 -5.78 6.03
CA VAL A 114 -6.72 -4.77 5.98
C VAL A 114 -7.18 -4.48 7.41
N LYS A 115 -7.06 -3.23 7.85
CA LYS A 115 -7.44 -2.79 9.20
C LYS A 115 -8.56 -1.76 9.14
N GLY A 116 -9.57 -1.90 10.01
CA GLY A 116 -10.73 -1.00 10.11
C GLY A 116 -12.02 -1.57 9.48
N PRO A 117 -13.08 -0.75 9.28
CA PRO A 117 -13.18 0.67 9.61
C PRO A 117 -13.07 0.91 11.13
N ALA A 118 -12.20 1.83 11.54
CA ALA A 118 -12.02 2.19 12.94
C ALA A 118 -11.94 3.72 13.12
N GLN A 119 -12.33 4.23 14.28
CA GLN A 119 -12.19 5.66 14.63
C GLN A 119 -10.73 6.06 14.88
N GLU A 120 -9.89 5.07 15.20
CA GLU A 120 -8.47 5.22 15.46
C GLU A 120 -7.68 4.18 14.69
N ILE A 121 -6.64 4.62 13.96
CA ILE A 121 -5.66 3.73 13.33
C ILE A 121 -4.25 4.29 13.46
N HIS A 122 -3.26 3.41 13.47
CA HIS A 122 -1.84 3.78 13.39
C HIS A 122 -1.37 3.66 11.94
N PHE A 123 -1.06 4.80 11.33
CA PHE A 123 -0.61 4.89 9.95
C PHE A 123 0.73 5.65 9.91
N LEU A 124 1.75 5.02 9.31
CA LEU A 124 3.12 5.54 9.24
C LEU A 124 3.75 5.87 10.60
N GLY A 125 3.43 5.06 11.62
CA GLY A 125 3.90 5.30 12.99
C GLY A 125 3.17 6.43 13.72
N ILE A 126 2.21 7.08 13.07
CA ILE A 126 1.44 8.18 13.66
C ILE A 126 0.04 7.69 14.01
N LYS A 127 -0.50 8.17 15.14
CA LYS A 127 -1.86 7.88 15.56
C LYS A 127 -2.82 8.86 14.87
N TRP A 128 -3.82 8.30 14.19
CA TRP A 128 -4.89 9.05 13.56
C TRP A 128 -6.20 8.75 14.28
N GLN A 129 -6.91 9.78 14.72
CA GLN A 129 -8.17 9.64 15.44
C GLN A 129 -9.17 10.72 15.03
N ASN A 130 -10.39 10.32 14.62
CA ASN A 130 -11.45 11.23 14.20
C ASN A 130 -11.03 12.28 13.13
N GLY A 131 -10.07 11.94 12.27
CA GLY A 131 -9.52 12.88 11.26
C GLY A 131 -8.44 13.83 11.78
N HIS A 132 -8.06 13.74 13.05
CA HIS A 132 -6.89 14.41 13.63
C HIS A 132 -5.69 13.47 13.70
N CYS A 133 -4.50 14.05 13.63
CA CYS A 133 -3.21 13.35 13.60
C CYS A 133 -2.39 13.81 14.79
N ASP A 134 -2.08 12.89 15.71
CA ASP A 134 -1.23 13.14 16.88
C ASP A 134 0.17 12.61 16.59
N VAL A 135 1.10 13.52 16.27
CA VAL A 135 2.52 13.17 16.09
C VAL A 135 3.15 13.00 17.48
N PRO A 136 3.65 11.81 17.82
CA PRO A 136 4.33 11.59 19.09
C PRO A 136 5.59 12.47 19.19
N MET A 137 5.76 13.17 20.31
CA MET A 137 6.86 14.13 20.52
C MET A 137 8.25 13.47 20.57
N ASP A 138 8.32 12.15 20.72
CA ASP A 138 9.54 11.33 20.73
C ASP A 138 10.07 10.98 19.33
N VAL A 139 9.38 11.40 18.27
CA VAL A 139 9.74 11.15 16.86
C VAL A 139 10.45 12.36 16.22
N LEU A 140 10.52 13.50 16.91
CA LEU A 140 11.23 14.73 16.51
C LEU A 140 12.57 14.87 17.24
#